data_AF-A0A6N8F3K1-F1
#
_entry.id   AF-A0A6N8F3K1-F1
#
_cell.length_a   1.000
_cell.length_b   1.000
_cell.length_c   1.000
_cell.angle_alpha   90.00
_cell.angle_beta   90.00
_cell.angle_gamma   90.00
#
_symmetry.space_group_name_H-M   'P 1'
#
loop_
_entity.id
_entity.type
_entity.pdbx_description
1 polymer ?
#
loop_
_entity_poly.entity_id
_entity_poly.type
_entity_poly.pdbx_seq_one_letter_code
_entity_poly.pdbx_strand_id
1 'polypeptide(L)'
;MRVLITLLLLFSSIVFANGNSGMSKTQILNLISEYKQAPISETGYAAVKKIINFAENSKDVLVEVTPETTPWLTHDKVSDPIKGLLLGAYVVGNIEPQLMFNEKKPQHCSGATEVARVVKLIIRPNATAEIRLIEQLNKASLKRYDCSKEKQNQALNSAE
;
A
#
# COMPACT_ATOMS: atom_id res chain seq x y z
N MET A 1 39.17 -56.18 -32.71
CA MET A 1 39.35 -55.75 -31.30
C MET A 1 38.79 -54.34 -31.20
N ARG A 2 37.94 -54.07 -30.19
CA ARG A 2 36.95 -52.97 -30.16
C ARG A 2 37.61 -51.60 -29.89
N VAL A 3 37.27 -50.58 -30.68
CA VAL A 3 37.58 -49.17 -30.38
C VAL A 3 36.40 -48.58 -29.61
N LEU A 4 36.63 -48.19 -28.36
CA LEU A 4 35.65 -47.56 -27.48
C LEU A 4 35.45 -46.10 -27.92
N ILE A 5 34.22 -45.74 -28.31
CA ILE A 5 33.81 -44.35 -28.54
C ILE A 5 33.33 -43.78 -27.21
N THR A 6 34.09 -42.85 -26.64
CA THR A 6 33.72 -42.13 -25.41
C THR A 6 32.78 -40.98 -25.77
N LEU A 7 31.48 -41.17 -25.54
CA LEU A 7 30.44 -40.17 -25.74
C LEU A 7 30.48 -39.17 -24.57
N LEU A 8 31.03 -37.97 -24.79
CA LEU A 8 30.98 -36.87 -23.83
C LEU A 8 29.53 -36.35 -23.73
N LEU A 9 28.83 -36.73 -22.66
CA LEU A 9 27.57 -36.13 -22.24
C LEU A 9 27.85 -34.76 -21.61
N LEU A 10 27.69 -33.70 -22.40
CA LEU A 10 27.57 -32.33 -21.90
C LEU A 10 26.25 -32.23 -21.13
N PHE A 11 26.32 -32.40 -19.81
CA PHE A 11 25.24 -32.03 -18.90
C PHE A 11 25.13 -30.51 -18.89
N SER A 12 24.28 -29.98 -19.76
CA SER A 12 23.74 -28.63 -19.66
C SER A 12 22.94 -28.56 -18.36
N SER A 13 23.58 -28.11 -17.28
CA SER A 13 22.88 -27.71 -16.07
C SER A 13 21.99 -26.52 -16.41
N ILE A 14 20.70 -26.80 -16.65
CA ILE A 14 19.66 -25.79 -16.72
C ILE A 14 19.52 -25.26 -15.29
N VAL A 15 20.18 -24.13 -15.03
CA VAL A 15 19.90 -23.32 -13.85
C VAL A 15 18.53 -22.69 -14.10
N PHE A 16 17.48 -23.29 -13.54
CA PHE A 16 16.22 -22.59 -13.40
C PHE A 16 16.45 -21.48 -12.37
N ALA A 17 16.66 -20.26 -12.87
CA ALA A 17 16.45 -19.07 -12.07
C ALA A 17 14.97 -19.10 -11.66
N ASN A 18 14.69 -19.57 -10.45
CA ASN A 18 13.39 -19.42 -9.81
C ASN A 18 13.25 -17.94 -9.44
N GLY A 19 13.12 -17.10 -10.47
CA GLY A 19 12.92 -15.68 -10.35
C GLY A 19 11.55 -15.49 -9.73
N ASN A 20 11.52 -15.29 -8.42
CA ASN A 20 10.36 -14.78 -7.71
C ASN A 20 10.10 -13.39 -8.28
N SER A 21 9.37 -13.31 -9.41
CA SER A 21 9.14 -12.09 -10.17
C SER A 21 8.07 -11.25 -9.47
N GLY A 22 8.43 -10.75 -8.29
CA GLY A 22 7.66 -9.71 -7.63
C GLY A 22 7.45 -8.53 -8.59
N MET A 23 6.32 -7.84 -8.44
CA MET A 23 6.03 -6.66 -9.25
C MET A 23 7.14 -5.61 -9.07
N SER A 24 7.56 -5.00 -10.18
CA SER A 24 8.50 -3.89 -10.16
C SER A 24 7.86 -2.63 -9.57
N LYS A 25 8.70 -1.72 -9.06
CA LYS A 25 8.30 -0.38 -8.58
C LYS A 25 7.35 0.33 -9.55
N THR A 26 7.66 0.34 -10.84
CA THR A 26 6.84 1.00 -11.88
C THR A 26 5.45 0.37 -12.01
N GLN A 27 5.36 -0.96 -11.94
CA GLN A 27 4.06 -1.66 -11.97
C GLN A 27 3.21 -1.30 -10.76
N ILE A 28 3.81 -1.17 -9.58
CA ILE A 28 3.08 -0.76 -8.37
C ILE A 28 2.61 0.70 -8.45
N LEU A 29 3.45 1.62 -8.92
CA LEU A 29 3.06 3.02 -9.13
C LEU A 29 1.90 3.14 -10.13
N ASN A 30 1.86 2.31 -11.16
CA ASN A 30 0.72 2.26 -12.10
C ASN A 30 -0.57 1.78 -11.41
N LEU A 31 -0.49 0.74 -10.57
CA LEU A 31 -1.64 0.27 -9.79
C LEU A 31 -2.13 1.33 -8.80
N ILE A 32 -1.21 2.09 -8.18
CA ILE A 32 -1.56 3.22 -7.30
C ILE A 32 -2.31 4.29 -8.08
N SER A 33 -1.84 4.61 -9.29
CA SER A 33 -2.53 5.56 -10.19
C SER A 33 -3.95 5.07 -10.55
N GLU A 34 -4.10 3.81 -10.93
CA GLU A 34 -5.40 3.18 -11.22
C GLU A 34 -6.34 3.27 -10.01
N TYR A 35 -5.87 2.89 -8.83
CA TYR A 35 -6.62 3.00 -7.59
C TYR A 35 -7.05 4.45 -7.29
N LYS A 36 -6.16 5.43 -7.46
CA LYS A 36 -6.46 6.83 -7.14
C LYS A 36 -7.59 7.41 -7.99
N GLN A 37 -7.72 6.94 -9.24
CA GLN A 37 -8.81 7.35 -10.14
C GLN A 37 -10.17 6.85 -9.67
N ALA A 38 -10.24 5.62 -9.13
CA ALA A 38 -11.49 5.01 -8.71
C ALA A 38 -11.30 4.12 -7.45
N PRO A 39 -11.08 4.70 -6.26
CA PRO A 39 -10.62 3.96 -5.08
C PRO A 39 -11.67 3.02 -4.46
N ILE A 40 -12.94 3.20 -4.83
CA ILE A 40 -14.07 2.38 -4.34
C ILE A 40 -14.72 1.54 -5.45
N SER A 41 -14.12 1.49 -6.64
CA SER A 41 -14.57 0.62 -7.73
C SER A 41 -13.97 -0.78 -7.62
N GLU A 42 -14.50 -1.73 -8.39
CA GLU A 42 -13.93 -3.07 -8.52
C GLU A 42 -12.46 -3.06 -8.96
N THR A 43 -12.11 -2.18 -9.90
CA THR A 43 -10.72 -2.00 -10.36
C THR A 43 -9.83 -1.46 -9.25
N GLY A 44 -10.30 -0.47 -8.48
CA GLY A 44 -9.60 0.04 -7.30
C GLY A 44 -9.36 -1.04 -6.25
N TYR A 45 -10.36 -1.87 -5.94
CA TYR A 45 -10.21 -3.00 -5.03
C TYR A 45 -9.19 -4.04 -5.54
N ALA A 46 -9.24 -4.37 -6.83
CA ALA A 46 -8.29 -5.30 -7.44
C ALA A 46 -6.85 -4.77 -7.41
N ALA A 47 -6.66 -3.47 -7.64
CA ALA A 47 -5.37 -2.81 -7.53
C ALA A 47 -4.84 -2.83 -6.09
N VAL A 48 -5.67 -2.47 -5.11
CA VAL A 48 -5.32 -2.50 -3.68
C VAL A 48 -4.85 -3.88 -3.23
N LYS A 49 -5.53 -4.95 -3.64
CA LYS A 49 -5.14 -6.32 -3.27
C LYS A 49 -3.71 -6.64 -3.72
N LYS A 50 -3.35 -6.24 -4.93
CA LYS A 50 -1.98 -6.41 -5.47
C LYS A 50 -0.97 -5.52 -4.75
N ILE A 51 -1.35 -4.30 -4.41
CA ILE A 51 -0.53 -3.33 -3.69
C ILE A 51 -0.22 -3.80 -2.27
N ILE A 52 -1.21 -4.31 -1.53
CA ILE A 52 -1.02 -4.87 -0.19
C ILE A 52 -0.08 -6.07 -0.25
N ASN A 53 -0.33 -7.01 -1.19
CA ASN A 53 0.55 -8.16 -1.37
C ASN A 53 2.00 -7.73 -1.69
N PHE A 54 2.19 -6.67 -2.47
CA PHE A 54 3.52 -6.10 -2.67
C PHE A 54 4.09 -5.53 -1.37
N ALA A 55 3.33 -4.74 -0.61
CA ALA A 55 3.81 -4.12 0.62
C ALA A 55 4.22 -5.15 1.69
N GLU A 56 3.51 -6.28 1.78
CA GLU A 56 3.81 -7.38 2.70
C GLU A 56 5.11 -8.12 2.35
N ASN A 57 5.44 -8.23 1.06
CA ASN A 57 6.55 -9.05 0.57
C ASN A 57 7.77 -8.23 0.11
N SER A 58 7.63 -6.91 0.00
CA SER A 58 8.66 -6.02 -0.52
C SER A 58 9.65 -5.60 0.56
N LYS A 59 10.93 -5.55 0.18
CA LYS A 59 11.98 -4.97 1.03
C LYS A 59 12.07 -3.45 0.89
N ASP A 60 11.40 -2.87 -0.10
CA ASP A 60 11.55 -1.47 -0.52
C ASP A 60 10.65 -0.51 0.25
N VAL A 61 9.62 -1.05 0.91
CA VAL A 61 8.63 -0.25 1.65
C VAL A 61 8.48 -0.78 3.07
N LEU A 62 7.97 0.08 3.95
CA LEU A 62 7.63 -0.27 5.32
C LEU A 62 6.30 0.40 5.68
N VAL A 63 5.31 -0.41 6.07
CA VAL A 63 4.01 0.08 6.54
C VAL A 63 3.81 -0.39 7.97
N GLU A 64 3.58 0.55 8.88
CA GLU A 64 3.23 0.25 10.26
C GLU A 64 1.72 0.40 10.47
N VAL A 65 1.10 -0.71 10.85
CA VAL A 65 -0.33 -0.81 11.16
C VAL A 65 -0.46 -1.09 12.65
N THR A 66 -0.86 -0.07 13.41
CA THR A 66 -1.05 -0.16 14.86
C THR A 66 -2.38 0.47 15.25
N PRO A 67 -2.87 0.25 16.49
CA PRO A 67 -4.05 0.96 17.00
C PRO A 67 -3.88 2.49 17.00
N GLU A 68 -2.65 3.01 17.09
CA GLU A 68 -2.37 4.45 17.04
C GLU A 68 -2.45 5.01 15.62
N THR A 69 -1.94 4.28 14.63
CA THR A 69 -1.92 4.75 13.23
C THR A 69 -3.23 4.48 12.50
N THR A 70 -3.87 3.34 12.81
CA THR A 70 -5.13 2.86 12.22
C THR A 70 -6.19 2.54 13.28
N PRO A 71 -6.61 3.51 14.12
CA PRO A 71 -7.52 3.28 15.26
C PRO A 71 -8.91 2.73 14.89
N TRP A 72 -9.37 2.99 13.66
CA TRP A 72 -10.63 2.47 13.15
C TRP A 72 -10.57 0.97 12.79
N LEU A 73 -9.37 0.39 12.64
CA LEU A 73 -9.19 -0.99 12.18
C LEU A 73 -9.65 -2.01 13.22
N THR A 74 -9.51 -1.69 14.52
CA THR A 74 -9.90 -2.57 15.64
C THR A 74 -11.21 -2.16 16.30
N HIS A 75 -11.86 -1.08 15.84
CA HIS A 75 -13.08 -0.58 16.46
C HIS A 75 -14.29 -1.44 16.08
N ASP A 76 -15.07 -1.85 17.09
CA ASP A 76 -16.27 -2.69 16.96
C ASP A 76 -17.40 -2.08 16.11
N LYS A 77 -17.56 -0.76 16.17
CA LYS A 77 -18.56 0.02 15.41
C LYS A 77 -18.18 0.29 13.96
N VAL A 78 -17.00 -0.16 13.52
CA VAL A 78 -16.58 -0.07 12.12
C VAL A 78 -16.72 -1.44 11.50
N SER A 79 -17.47 -1.52 10.40
CA SER A 79 -17.74 -2.75 9.68
C SER A 79 -16.50 -3.26 8.94
N ASP A 80 -16.37 -4.58 8.82
CA ASP A 80 -15.22 -5.21 8.15
C ASP A 80 -15.04 -4.78 6.69
N PRO A 81 -16.11 -4.58 5.88
CA PRO A 81 -15.94 -4.03 4.54
C PRO A 81 -15.30 -2.64 4.53
N ILE A 82 -15.64 -1.79 5.50
CA ILE A 82 -15.06 -0.45 5.63
C ILE A 82 -13.62 -0.53 6.13
N LYS A 83 -13.33 -1.41 7.11
CA LYS A 83 -11.96 -1.68 7.57
C LYS A 83 -11.05 -2.10 6.42
N GLY A 84 -11.48 -3.06 5.60
CA GLY A 84 -10.71 -3.52 4.44
C GLY A 84 -10.45 -2.42 3.41
N LEU A 85 -11.48 -1.64 3.08
CA LEU A 85 -11.36 -0.49 2.18
C LEU A 85 -10.35 0.54 2.69
N LEU A 86 -10.46 0.92 3.96
CA LEU A 86 -9.60 1.96 4.56
C LEU A 86 -8.18 1.46 4.83
N LEU A 87 -7.99 0.16 5.08
CA LEU A 87 -6.65 -0.44 5.17
C LEU A 87 -5.93 -0.33 3.83
N GLY A 88 -6.64 -0.62 2.74
CA GLY A 88 -6.15 -0.38 1.39
C GLY A 88 -5.71 1.07 1.16
N ALA A 89 -6.57 2.02 1.53
CA ALA A 89 -6.27 3.44 1.43
C ALA A 89 -5.03 3.83 2.24
N TYR A 90 -4.95 3.38 3.49
CA TYR A 90 -3.81 3.65 4.36
C TYR A 90 -2.51 3.11 3.77
N VAL A 91 -2.50 1.85 3.30
CA VAL A 91 -1.33 1.22 2.67
C VAL A 91 -0.91 1.99 1.42
N VAL A 92 -1.85 2.33 0.51
CA VAL A 92 -1.54 3.08 -0.71
C VAL A 92 -0.88 4.42 -0.39
N GLY A 93 -1.51 5.22 0.47
CA GLY A 93 -0.97 6.53 0.87
C GLY A 93 0.37 6.41 1.60
N ASN A 94 0.62 5.29 2.29
CA ASN A 94 1.87 5.05 3.00
C ASN A 94 3.01 4.69 2.05
N ILE A 95 2.78 3.81 1.08
CA ILE A 95 3.88 3.31 0.23
C ILE A 95 4.22 4.21 -0.95
N GLU A 96 3.26 4.97 -1.48
CA GLU A 96 3.48 5.81 -2.65
C GLU A 96 4.67 6.77 -2.51
N PRO A 97 4.75 7.62 -1.47
CA PRO A 97 5.92 8.49 -1.28
C PRO A 97 7.21 7.70 -1.07
N GLN A 98 7.19 6.53 -0.42
CA GLN A 98 8.38 5.69 -0.26
C GLN A 98 8.93 5.25 -1.61
N LEU A 99 8.03 4.83 -2.50
CA LEU A 99 8.39 4.45 -3.86
C LEU A 99 8.84 5.67 -4.67
N MET A 100 8.12 6.80 -4.62
CA MET A 100 8.49 8.00 -5.38
C MET A 100 9.88 8.54 -5.01
N PHE A 101 10.19 8.60 -3.71
CA PHE A 101 11.42 9.19 -3.19
C PHE A 101 12.52 8.18 -2.89
N ASN A 102 12.27 6.87 -3.08
CA ASN A 102 13.17 5.77 -2.70
C ASN A 102 13.57 5.79 -1.22
N GLU A 103 12.62 6.15 -0.34
CA GLU A 103 12.85 6.24 1.10
C GLU A 103 12.01 5.19 1.83
N LYS A 104 12.66 4.17 2.41
CA LYS A 104 12.00 3.18 3.25
C LYS A 104 11.77 3.73 4.66
N LYS A 105 10.66 4.43 4.85
CA LYS A 105 10.20 4.90 6.16
C LYS A 105 8.69 4.88 6.23
N PRO A 106 8.07 4.56 7.39
CA PRO A 106 6.62 4.63 7.52
C PRO A 106 6.12 6.04 7.21
N GLN A 107 5.09 6.15 6.39
CA GLN A 107 4.51 7.43 5.96
C GLN A 107 3.08 7.56 6.50
N HIS A 108 2.98 7.65 7.83
CA HIS A 108 1.70 7.62 8.53
C HIS A 108 0.76 8.74 8.08
N CYS A 109 1.27 9.97 7.96
CA CYS A 109 0.45 11.12 7.61
C CYS A 109 -0.06 11.05 6.17
N SER A 110 0.74 10.52 5.25
CA SER A 110 0.33 10.26 3.86
C SER A 110 -0.75 9.17 3.82
N GLY A 111 -0.57 8.06 4.54
CA GLY A 111 -1.58 7.00 4.68
C GLY A 111 -2.89 7.50 5.28
N ALA A 112 -2.84 8.23 6.40
CA ALA A 112 -4.03 8.78 7.06
C ALA A 112 -4.71 9.90 6.23
N THR A 113 -3.95 10.65 5.44
CA THR A 113 -4.51 11.60 4.47
C THR A 113 -5.29 10.88 3.38
N GLU A 114 -4.77 9.75 2.89
CA GLU A 114 -5.45 8.94 1.88
C GLU A 114 -6.72 8.27 2.43
N VAL A 115 -6.69 7.78 3.68
CA VAL A 115 -7.91 7.36 4.41
C VAL A 115 -8.94 8.50 4.43
N ALA A 116 -8.55 9.71 4.83
CA ALA A 116 -9.47 10.85 4.88
C ALA A 116 -10.04 11.21 3.50
N ARG A 117 -9.27 10.99 2.42
CA ARG A 117 -9.75 11.19 1.04
C ARG A 117 -10.83 10.16 0.69
N VAL A 118 -10.57 8.88 0.96
CA VAL A 118 -11.49 7.79 0.62
C VAL A 118 -12.78 7.85 1.44
N VAL A 119 -12.70 8.18 2.71
CA VAL A 119 -13.88 8.31 3.59
C VAL A 119 -14.92 9.27 3.01
N LYS A 120 -14.49 10.38 2.39
CA LYS A 120 -15.39 11.36 1.74
C LYS A 120 -16.13 10.81 0.52
N LEU A 121 -15.65 9.73 -0.07
CA LEU A 121 -16.26 9.09 -1.24
C LEU A 121 -17.31 8.04 -0.85
N ILE A 122 -17.39 7.68 0.43
CA ILE A 122 -18.31 6.65 0.91
C ILE A 122 -19.68 7.28 1.10
N ILE A 123 -20.55 7.11 0.10
CA ILE A 123 -21.95 7.55 0.15
C ILE A 123 -22.81 6.37 0.59
N ARG A 124 -23.18 6.34 1.87
CA ARG A 124 -24.05 5.29 2.44
C ARG A 124 -25.08 5.93 3.39
N PRO A 125 -26.38 5.92 3.05
CA PRO A 125 -27.43 6.56 3.86
C PRO A 125 -27.43 6.13 5.33
N ASN A 126 -27.17 4.86 5.59
CA ASN A 126 -27.19 4.28 6.94
C ASN A 126 -25.81 4.25 7.64
N ALA A 127 -24.73 4.71 7.00
CA ALA A 127 -23.38 4.65 7.56
C ALA A 127 -22.91 5.99 8.17
N THR A 128 -23.77 7.01 8.23
CA THR A 128 -23.37 8.37 8.68
C THR A 128 -22.66 8.37 10.04
N ALA A 129 -23.13 7.56 11.00
CA ALA A 129 -22.50 7.46 12.32
C ALA A 129 -21.13 6.76 12.28
N GLU A 130 -21.01 5.67 11.52
CA GLU A 130 -19.76 4.94 11.29
C GLU A 130 -18.71 5.83 10.60
N ILE A 131 -19.11 6.55 9.55
CA ILE A 131 -18.24 7.48 8.82
C ILE A 131 -17.75 8.60 9.74
N ARG A 132 -18.63 9.22 10.54
CA ARG A 132 -18.21 10.24 11.52
C ARG A 132 -17.24 9.69 12.55
N LEU A 133 -17.45 8.47 13.03
CA LEU A 133 -16.53 7.81 13.95
C LEU A 133 -15.15 7.64 13.32
N ILE A 134 -15.08 7.15 12.08
CA ILE A 134 -13.82 6.98 11.34
C ILE A 134 -13.11 8.32 11.17
N GLU A 135 -13.83 9.37 10.78
CA GLU A 135 -13.27 10.72 10.64
C GLU A 135 -12.66 11.22 11.96
N GLN A 136 -13.35 11.00 13.08
CA GLN A 136 -12.87 11.37 14.40
C GLN A 136 -11.61 10.60 14.79
N LEU A 137 -11.62 9.27 14.63
CA LEU A 137 -10.49 8.39 14.93
C LEU A 137 -9.27 8.75 14.07
N ASN A 138 -9.47 8.94 12.77
CA ASN A 138 -8.40 9.30 11.84
C ASN A 138 -7.85 10.71 12.10
N LYS A 139 -8.70 11.68 12.45
CA LYS A 139 -8.28 13.03 12.84
C LYS A 139 -7.45 13.02 14.13
N ALA A 140 -7.82 12.18 15.10
CA ALA A 140 -7.05 12.01 16.32
C ALA A 140 -5.66 11.41 16.05
N SER A 141 -5.57 10.41 15.16
CA SER A 141 -4.29 9.85 14.68
C SER A 141 -3.42 10.93 14.01
N LEU A 142 -3.97 11.66 13.02
CA LEU A 142 -3.26 12.76 12.33
C LEU A 142 -2.71 13.82 13.30
N LYS A 143 -3.46 14.16 14.35
CA LYS A 143 -3.02 15.13 15.37
C LYS A 143 -1.88 14.56 16.24
N ARG A 144 -1.94 13.29 16.61
CA ARG A 144 -0.92 12.61 17.43
C ARG A 144 0.45 12.61 16.75
N TYR A 145 0.47 12.43 15.44
CA TYR A 145 1.70 12.40 14.63
C TYR A 145 2.09 13.78 14.05
N ASP A 146 1.42 14.87 14.45
CA ASP A 146 1.71 16.25 14.00
C ASP A 146 1.78 16.40 12.47
N CYS A 147 0.86 15.74 11.76
CA CYS A 147 0.82 15.72 10.29
C CYS A 147 0.61 17.11 9.64
N SER A 148 0.25 18.12 10.43
CA SER A 148 0.21 19.53 9.99
C SER A 148 1.57 20.05 9.53
N LYS A 149 2.66 19.63 10.18
CA LYS A 149 4.01 20.10 9.85
C LYS A 149 4.62 19.35 8.66
N GLU A 150 4.27 18.09 8.48
CA GLU A 150 4.82 17.26 7.40
C GLU A 150 4.38 17.74 6.01
N LYS A 151 3.14 18.24 5.87
CA LYS A 151 2.68 18.91 4.64
C LYS A 151 3.46 20.18 4.30
N GLN A 152 3.92 20.93 5.30
CA GLN A 152 4.73 22.13 5.07
C GLN A 152 6.12 21.75 4.55
N ASN A 153 6.73 20.72 5.12
CA ASN A 153 8.06 20.26 4.72
C ASN A 153 8.08 19.58 3.34
N GLN A 154 7.04 18.80 2.99
CA GLN A 154 6.93 18.20 1.65
C GLN A 154 6.70 19.26 0.56
N ALA A 155 5.90 20.29 0.82
CA ALA A 155 5.66 21.38 -0.14
C ALA A 155 6.91 22.22 -0.41
N LEU A 156 7.75 22.42 0.61
CA LEU A 156 9.02 23.14 0.50
C LEU A 156 10.04 22.36 -0.36
N ASN A 157 10.14 21.04 -0.18
CA ASN A 157 11.12 20.20 -0.89
C ASN A 157 10.72 19.84 -2.34
N SER A 158 9.48 20.15 -2.76
CA SER A 158 9.01 19.97 -4.14
C SER A 158 9.11 21.22 -5.00
N ALA A 159 9.59 22.33 -4.44
CA ALA A 159 9.70 23.64 -5.10
C ALA A 159 11.14 24.00 -5.51
N GLU A 160 12.09 23.06 -5.37
CA GLU A 160 13.49 23.15 -5.84
C GLU A 160 13.71 22.22 -7.05
#